data_AF-A0A955DG82-F1
#
_entry.id   AF-A0A955DG82-F1
#
_cell.length_a   1.000
_cell.length_b   1.000
_cell.length_c   1.000
_cell.angle_alpha   90.00
_cell.angle_beta   90.00
_cell.angle_gamma   90.00
#
_symmetry.space_group_name_H-M   'P 1'
#
loop_
_entity.id
_entity.type
_entity.pdbx_description
1 polymer ?
#
loop_
_entity_poly.entity_id
_entity_poly.type
_entity_poly.pdbx_seq_one_letter_code
_entity_poly.pdbx_strand_id
1 'polypeptide(L)'
;MRGLHPQGRRTYRRYYRCIEAIKSGAAHCPSKTLPALEIERVVVEEVRRLAEDRERLTRVLADAERLVAGELGELRKERSGLARDLERHHAELGRLAQSGITSADVALRIADLNERIAQGEARTQELNARSVELERQVIEPDEAAEVFAGFDAVWSNLIPREQARLLKLLIEVVHYDAANSSVAVTFRPSSIRAFMERVKTEAA
;
A
#
# COMPACT_ATOMS: atom_id res chain seq x y z
N MET A 1 -15.47 24.48 -59.44
CA MET A 1 -15.37 23.54 -58.30
C MET A 1 -13.92 23.51 -57.82
N ARG A 2 -13.62 24.06 -56.63
CA ARG A 2 -12.30 23.92 -56.01
C ARG A 2 -12.41 22.83 -54.95
N GLY A 3 -11.64 21.76 -55.11
CA GLY A 3 -11.60 20.63 -54.19
C GLY A 3 -11.08 21.05 -52.82
N LEU A 4 -11.81 20.68 -51.78
CA LEU A 4 -11.41 20.76 -50.39
C LEU A 4 -10.42 19.63 -50.10
N HIS A 5 -9.16 19.96 -49.79
CA HIS A 5 -8.23 19.02 -49.18
C HIS A 5 -8.65 18.77 -47.73
N PRO A 6 -8.77 17.51 -47.27
CA PRO A 6 -9.07 17.21 -45.87
C PRO A 6 -7.86 17.57 -44.99
N GLN A 7 -8.09 18.44 -44.00
CA GLN A 7 -7.08 18.85 -43.05
C GLN A 7 -6.62 17.63 -42.22
N GLY A 8 -5.31 17.35 -42.27
CA GLY A 8 -4.69 16.25 -41.54
C GLY A 8 -4.92 16.38 -40.03
N ARG A 9 -5.56 15.37 -39.45
CA ARG A 9 -5.81 15.26 -38.00
C ARG A 9 -4.45 15.17 -37.29
N ARG A 10 -4.07 16.21 -36.52
CA ARG A 10 -2.83 16.22 -35.72
C ARG A 10 -2.81 15.01 -34.78
N THR A 11 -1.89 14.08 -35.01
CA THR A 11 -1.66 12.93 -34.14
C THR A 11 -0.74 13.35 -33.00
N TYR A 12 -1.32 13.55 -31.81
CA TYR A 12 -0.54 13.81 -30.60
C TYR A 12 0.07 12.49 -30.11
N ARG A 13 1.41 12.39 -30.12
CA ARG A 13 2.14 11.25 -29.56
C ARG A 13 2.61 11.59 -28.15
N ARG A 14 2.34 10.69 -27.20
CA ARG A 14 2.75 10.80 -25.79
C ARG A 14 4.06 10.02 -25.59
N TYR A 15 4.95 10.56 -24.76
CA TYR A 15 6.23 9.96 -24.42
C TYR A 15 6.54 10.12 -22.93
N TYR A 16 7.20 9.14 -22.35
CA TYR A 16 7.83 9.27 -21.04
C TYR A 16 9.27 9.71 -21.20
N ARG A 17 9.74 10.58 -20.30
CA ARG A 17 11.11 11.08 -20.28
C ARG A 17 11.63 11.07 -18.86
N CYS A 18 12.89 10.66 -18.69
CA CYS A 18 13.55 10.67 -17.40
C CYS A 18 13.60 12.10 -16.83
N ILE A 19 13.23 12.24 -15.54
CA ILE A 19 13.24 13.52 -14.83
C ILE A 19 14.66 14.10 -14.79
N GLU A 20 15.67 13.26 -14.58
CA GLU A 20 17.07 13.70 -14.56
C GLU A 20 17.51 14.23 -15.94
N ALA A 21 17.10 13.55 -17.02
CA ALA A 21 17.36 14.03 -18.38
C ALA A 21 16.64 15.34 -18.73
N ILE A 22 15.55 15.67 -18.02
CA ILE A 22 14.84 16.96 -18.16
C ILE A 22 15.59 18.06 -17.41
N LYS A 23 16.06 17.78 -16.19
CA LYS A 23 16.72 18.76 -15.31
C LYS A 23 18.17 19.04 -15.69
N SER A 24 18.93 17.97 -15.95
CA SER A 24 20.39 18.01 -16.10
C SER A 24 20.83 17.75 -17.55
N GLY A 25 19.89 17.48 -18.46
CA GLY A 25 20.15 17.23 -19.88
C GLY A 25 20.41 15.76 -20.22
N ALA A 26 20.34 15.42 -21.51
CA ALA A 26 20.30 14.04 -22.00
C ALA A 26 21.55 13.20 -21.68
N ALA A 27 22.70 13.82 -21.44
CA ALA A 27 23.94 13.11 -21.10
C ALA A 27 23.89 12.41 -19.74
N HIS A 28 23.00 12.84 -18.84
CA HIS A 28 22.88 12.32 -17.47
C HIS A 28 21.91 11.14 -17.34
N CYS A 29 21.34 10.66 -18.46
CA CYS A 29 20.51 9.47 -18.47
C CYS A 29 20.75 8.66 -19.74
N PRO A 30 21.06 7.36 -19.64
CA PRO A 30 21.29 6.52 -20.82
C PRO A 30 20.00 6.25 -21.62
N SER A 31 18.82 6.45 -21.02
CA SER A 31 17.54 6.21 -21.68
C SER A 31 17.14 7.36 -22.62
N LYS A 32 16.67 7.02 -23.82
CA LYS A 32 15.98 7.97 -24.72
C LYS A 32 14.53 8.21 -24.27
N THR A 33 13.81 9.07 -24.97
CA THR A 33 12.35 9.22 -24.80
C THR A 33 11.65 7.89 -25.09
N LEU A 34 10.80 7.45 -24.17
CA LEU A 34 10.09 6.17 -24.28
C LEU A 34 8.70 6.40 -24.88
N PRO A 35 8.28 5.65 -25.92
CA PRO A 35 6.94 5.72 -26.46
C PRO A 35 5.90 5.34 -25.39
N ALA A 36 4.99 6.25 -25.04
CA ALA A 36 4.07 6.01 -23.93
C ALA A 36 3.17 4.80 -24.21
N LEU A 37 2.68 4.64 -25.45
CA LEU A 37 1.80 3.52 -25.82
C LEU A 37 2.47 2.16 -25.61
N GLU A 38 3.77 2.04 -25.93
CA GLU A 38 4.50 0.79 -25.78
C GLU A 38 4.72 0.46 -24.30
N ILE A 39 5.14 1.44 -23.51
CA ILE A 39 5.32 1.28 -22.06
C ILE A 39 3.98 0.97 -21.37
N GLU A 40 2.93 1.74 -21.68
CA GLU A 40 1.58 1.54 -21.12
C GLU A 40 1.09 0.12 -21.42
N ARG A 41 1.26 -0.36 -22.67
CA ARG A 41 0.89 -1.73 -23.04
C ARG A 41 1.67 -2.76 -22.23
N VAL A 42 3.00 -2.64 -22.16
CA VAL A 42 3.84 -3.61 -21.42
C VAL A 42 3.47 -3.64 -19.94
N VAL A 43 3.18 -2.49 -19.33
CA VAL A 43 2.74 -2.42 -17.94
C VAL A 43 1.43 -3.17 -17.73
N VAL A 44 0.42 -2.94 -18.57
CA VAL A 44 -0.87 -3.65 -18.49
C VAL A 44 -0.69 -5.15 -18.71
N GLU A 45 0.17 -5.55 -19.64
CA GLU A 45 0.51 -6.96 -19.88
C GLU A 45 1.21 -7.62 -18.67
N GLU A 46 2.06 -6.91 -17.92
CA GLU A 46 2.63 -7.44 -16.68
C GLU A 46 1.55 -7.65 -15.61
N VAL A 47 0.56 -6.77 -15.52
CA VAL A 47 -0.59 -6.96 -14.61
C VAL A 47 -1.40 -8.20 -15.01
N ARG A 48 -1.63 -8.41 -16.31
CA ARG A 48 -2.30 -9.63 -16.82
C ARG A 48 -1.49 -10.88 -16.49
N ARG A 49 -0.18 -10.86 -16.72
CA ARG A 49 0.70 -11.99 -16.40
C ARG A 49 0.69 -12.36 -14.93
N LEU A 50 0.51 -11.38 -14.03
CA LEU A 50 0.34 -11.66 -12.60
C LEU A 50 -0.93 -12.48 -12.31
N ALA A 51 -2.01 -12.27 -13.08
CA ALA A 51 -3.24 -13.05 -12.96
C ALA A 51 -3.11 -14.48 -13.51
N GLU A 52 -2.32 -14.66 -14.58
CA GLU A 52 -2.13 -15.95 -15.24
C GLU A 52 -1.07 -16.84 -14.56
N ASP A 53 -0.03 -16.24 -13.98
CA ASP A 53 1.08 -16.94 -13.34
C ASP A 53 0.85 -17.09 -11.83
N ARG A 54 0.30 -18.26 -11.44
CA ARG A 54 0.04 -18.62 -10.04
C ARG A 54 1.30 -18.61 -9.17
N GLU A 55 2.46 -18.96 -9.71
CA GLU A 55 3.71 -18.96 -8.94
C GLU A 55 4.15 -17.54 -8.62
N ARG A 56 4.07 -16.62 -9.59
CA ARG A 56 4.31 -15.20 -9.35
C ARG A 56 3.30 -14.60 -8.37
N LEU A 57 2.01 -14.89 -8.52
CA LEU A 57 0.98 -14.41 -7.61
C LEU A 57 1.25 -14.87 -6.17
N THR A 58 1.58 -16.15 -5.99
CA THR A 58 1.94 -16.73 -4.69
C THR A 58 3.15 -16.04 -4.08
N ARG A 59 4.18 -15.70 -4.87
CA ARG A 59 5.35 -14.94 -4.38
C ARG A 59 4.96 -13.54 -3.91
N VAL A 60 4.16 -12.81 -4.68
CA VAL A 60 3.70 -11.46 -4.30
C VAL A 60 2.87 -11.49 -3.02
N LEU A 61 2.01 -12.49 -2.86
CA LEU A 61 1.24 -12.69 -1.63
C LEU A 61 2.12 -13.05 -0.43
N ALA A 62 3.09 -13.94 -0.61
CA ALA A 62 4.04 -14.27 0.45
C ALA A 62 4.87 -13.05 0.89
N ASP A 63 5.25 -12.18 -0.04
CA ASP A 63 5.89 -10.90 0.28
C ASP A 63 4.96 -9.98 1.10
N ALA A 64 3.69 -9.91 0.72
CA ALA A 64 2.68 -9.15 1.46
C ALA A 64 2.46 -9.68 2.87
N GLU A 65 2.31 -10.99 3.03
CA GLU A 65 2.18 -11.66 4.32
C GLU A 65 3.39 -11.40 5.21
N ARG A 66 4.61 -11.45 4.66
CA ARG A 66 5.83 -11.15 5.42
C ARG A 66 5.85 -9.71 5.95
N LEU A 67 5.42 -8.74 5.15
CA LEU A 67 5.35 -7.34 5.57
C LEU A 67 4.29 -7.13 6.65
N VAL A 68 3.09 -7.69 6.46
CA VAL A 68 2.01 -7.66 7.46
C VAL A 68 2.45 -8.33 8.77
N ALA A 69 3.09 -9.50 8.69
CA ALA A 69 3.62 -10.20 9.86
C ALA A 69 4.70 -9.39 10.59
N GLY A 70 5.55 -8.68 9.85
CA GLY A 70 6.53 -7.75 10.40
C GLY A 70 5.89 -6.61 11.17
N GLU A 71 4.92 -5.90 10.57
CA GLU A 71 4.18 -4.82 11.23
C GLU A 71 3.43 -5.31 12.48
N LEU A 72 2.72 -6.44 12.38
CA LEU A 72 2.05 -7.07 13.53
C LEU A 72 3.04 -7.44 14.64
N GLY A 73 4.26 -7.85 14.28
CA GLY A 73 5.35 -8.10 15.20
C GLY A 73 5.74 -6.86 16.02
N GLU A 74 5.91 -5.72 15.35
CA GLU A 74 6.24 -4.44 16.01
C GLU A 74 5.10 -3.93 16.89
N LEU A 75 3.85 -3.98 16.41
CA LEU A 75 2.67 -3.62 17.21
C LEU A 75 2.55 -4.49 18.46
N ARG A 76 2.80 -5.80 18.33
CA ARG A 76 2.81 -6.74 19.47
C ARG A 76 3.90 -6.39 20.48
N LYS A 77 5.10 -6.01 20.03
CA LYS A 77 6.20 -5.57 20.92
C LYS A 77 5.80 -4.31 21.67
N GLU A 78 5.28 -3.29 20.98
CA GLU A 78 4.83 -2.04 21.59
C GLU A 78 3.75 -2.29 22.65
N ARG A 79 2.72 -3.09 22.30
CA ARG A 79 1.66 -3.48 23.25
C ARG A 79 2.20 -4.21 24.47
N SER A 80 3.18 -5.10 24.30
CA SER A 80 3.82 -5.80 25.44
C SER A 80 4.61 -4.86 26.35
N GLY A 81 5.15 -3.76 25.81
CA GLY A 81 5.81 -2.71 26.57
C GLY A 81 4.78 -1.92 27.39
N LEU A 82 3.72 -1.44 26.73
CA LEU A 82 2.63 -0.71 27.38
C LEU A 82 1.95 -1.53 28.48
N ALA A 83 1.72 -2.83 28.26
CA ALA A 83 1.14 -3.71 29.28
C ALA A 83 1.99 -3.76 30.56
N ARG A 84 3.32 -3.87 30.43
CA ARG A 84 4.25 -3.84 31.56
C ARG A 84 4.27 -2.47 32.25
N ASP A 85 4.13 -1.39 31.49
CA ASP A 85 4.11 -0.03 32.03
C ASP A 85 2.82 0.24 32.81
N LEU A 86 1.68 -0.17 32.26
CA LEU A 86 0.38 -0.11 32.93
C LEU A 86 0.39 -0.91 34.24
N GLU A 87 0.91 -2.14 34.24
CA GLU A 87 1.04 -2.94 35.46
C GLU A 87 1.86 -2.23 36.54
N ARG A 88 2.98 -1.59 36.18
CA ARG A 88 3.80 -0.82 37.12
C ARG A 88 3.06 0.41 37.66
N HIS A 89 2.37 1.15 36.80
CA HIS A 89 1.61 2.34 37.22
C HIS A 89 0.43 1.96 38.12
N HIS A 90 -0.33 0.91 37.81
CA HIS A 90 -1.41 0.41 38.67
C HIS A 90 -0.88 -0.06 40.02
N ALA A 91 0.24 -0.78 40.04
CA ALA A 91 0.86 -1.22 41.30
C ALA A 91 1.33 -0.03 42.16
N GLU A 92 1.90 1.01 41.55
CA GLU A 92 2.29 2.24 42.26
C GLU A 92 1.07 2.98 42.81
N LEU A 93 0.02 3.13 42.01
CA LEU A 93 -1.22 3.76 42.43
C LEU A 93 -1.86 3.00 43.60
N GLY A 94 -1.87 1.67 43.54
CA GLY A 94 -2.34 0.80 44.63
C GLY A 94 -1.53 0.97 45.92
N ARG A 95 -0.19 1.05 45.82
CA ARG A 95 0.68 1.31 46.98
C ARG A 95 0.40 2.68 47.61
N LEU A 96 0.25 3.73 46.79
CA LEU A 96 -0.05 5.08 47.28
C LEU A 96 -1.42 5.11 47.97
N ALA A 97 -2.44 4.49 47.38
CA ALA A 97 -3.77 4.39 47.97
C ALA A 97 -3.78 3.63 49.32
N GLN A 98 -2.99 2.55 49.44
CA GLN A 98 -2.88 1.77 50.68
C GLN A 98 -2.06 2.47 51.78
N SER A 99 -1.15 3.37 51.42
CA SER A 99 -0.30 4.07 52.40
C SER A 99 -1.10 4.95 53.37
N GLY A 100 -2.30 5.38 52.99
CA GLY A 100 -3.14 6.28 53.78
C GLY A 100 -2.57 7.70 53.96
N ILE A 101 -1.41 8.00 53.34
CA ILE A 101 -0.74 9.30 53.45
C ILE A 101 -1.49 10.30 52.55
N THR A 102 -2.05 11.34 53.16
CA THR A 102 -2.69 12.44 52.43
C THR A 102 -1.78 13.67 52.43
N SER A 103 -1.24 14.01 51.26
CA SER A 103 -0.46 15.23 51.01
C SER A 103 -0.78 15.76 49.61
N ALA A 104 -0.57 17.06 49.39
CA ALA A 104 -0.68 17.68 48.07
C ALA A 104 0.24 17.00 47.03
N ASP A 105 1.47 16.65 47.43
CA ASP A 105 2.43 15.96 46.54
C ASP A 105 1.94 14.55 46.15
N VAL A 106 1.32 13.84 47.10
CA VAL A 106 0.74 12.50 46.85
C VAL A 106 -0.46 12.62 45.91
N ALA A 107 -1.30 13.63 46.09
CA ALA A 107 -2.44 13.88 45.20
C ALA A 107 -1.99 14.20 43.76
N LEU A 108 -0.95 15.03 43.60
CA LEU A 108 -0.36 15.33 42.28
C LEU A 108 0.23 14.06 41.63
N ARG A 109 0.91 13.20 42.40
CA ARG A 109 1.45 11.94 41.89
C ARG A 109 0.36 10.97 41.46
N ILE A 110 -0.73 10.87 42.21
CA ILE A 110 -1.89 10.05 41.83
C ILE A 110 -2.53 10.58 40.54
N ALA A 111 -2.65 11.90 40.38
CA ALA A 111 -3.17 12.50 39.15
C ALA A 111 -2.28 12.16 37.93
N ASP A 112 -0.96 12.32 38.03
CA ASP A 112 0.00 11.93 36.97
C ASP A 112 -0.08 10.44 36.62
N LEU A 113 -0.20 9.56 37.62
CA LEU A 113 -0.35 8.12 37.38
C LEU A 113 -1.67 7.79 36.66
N ASN A 114 -2.79 8.39 37.08
CA ASN A 114 -4.08 8.20 36.41
C ASN A 114 -4.05 8.68 34.96
N GLU A 115 -3.42 9.83 34.69
CA GLU A 115 -3.26 10.33 33.32
C GLU A 115 -2.42 9.37 32.47
N ARG A 116 -1.28 8.89 32.99
CA ARG A 116 -0.43 7.90 32.30
C ARG A 116 -1.15 6.58 32.04
N ILE A 117 -1.95 6.11 32.98
CA ILE A 117 -2.79 4.90 32.83
C ILE A 117 -3.79 5.12 31.70
N ALA A 118 -4.56 6.22 31.74
CA ALA A 118 -5.56 6.52 30.71
C ALA A 118 -4.93 6.64 29.31
N GLN A 119 -3.77 7.30 29.19
CA GLN A 119 -3.02 7.39 27.93
C GLN A 119 -2.52 6.02 27.43
N GLY A 120 -1.97 5.20 28.33
CA GLY A 120 -1.48 3.86 27.98
C GLY A 120 -2.59 2.90 27.56
N GLU A 121 -3.76 2.97 28.20
CA GLU A 121 -4.95 2.21 27.83
C GLU A 121 -5.48 2.62 26.46
N ALA A 122 -5.61 3.93 26.21
CA ALA A 122 -6.05 4.46 24.91
C ALA A 122 -5.11 4.02 23.78
N ARG A 123 -3.79 4.11 24.01
CA ARG A 123 -2.79 3.64 23.04
C ARG A 123 -2.89 2.14 22.79
N THR A 124 -3.11 1.35 23.83
CA THR A 124 -3.31 -0.10 23.69
C THR A 124 -4.53 -0.43 22.82
N GLN A 125 -5.63 0.31 22.98
CA GLN A 125 -6.83 0.15 22.15
C GLN A 125 -6.56 0.51 20.69
N GLU A 126 -5.83 1.60 20.43
CA GLU A 126 -5.42 2.00 19.07
C GLU A 126 -4.59 0.92 18.38
N LEU A 127 -3.57 0.39 19.07
CA LEU A 127 -2.70 -0.67 18.53
C LEU A 127 -3.47 -1.97 18.26
N ASN A 128 -4.44 -2.30 19.11
CA ASN A 128 -5.32 -3.46 18.91
C ASN A 128 -6.21 -3.28 17.67
N ALA A 129 -6.85 -2.11 17.52
CA ALA A 129 -7.66 -1.80 16.35
C ALA A 129 -6.83 -1.88 15.06
N ARG A 130 -5.60 -1.35 15.08
CA ARG A 130 -4.68 -1.43 13.95
C ARG A 130 -4.25 -2.88 13.64
N SER A 131 -4.02 -3.70 14.66
CA SER A 131 -3.67 -5.11 14.49
C SER A 131 -4.80 -5.89 13.80
N VAL A 132 -6.05 -5.69 14.25
CA VAL A 132 -7.23 -6.31 13.63
C VAL A 132 -7.37 -5.88 12.16
N GLU A 133 -7.12 -4.61 11.85
CA GLU A 133 -7.17 -4.12 10.48
C GLU A 133 -6.09 -4.76 9.59
N LEU A 134 -4.87 -4.94 10.11
CA LEU A 134 -3.79 -5.62 9.38
C LEU A 134 -4.03 -7.11 9.22
N GLU A 135 -4.57 -7.79 10.23
CA GLU A 135 -4.92 -9.22 10.15
C GLU A 135 -5.99 -9.49 9.09
N ARG A 136 -6.95 -8.56 8.95
CA ARG A 136 -7.93 -8.60 7.85
C ARG A 136 -7.28 -8.47 6.48
N GLN A 137 -6.01 -8.06 6.38
CA GLN A 137 -5.35 -7.87 5.09
C GLN A 137 -4.81 -9.16 4.46
N VAL A 138 -4.74 -10.27 5.20
CA VAL A 138 -4.25 -11.57 4.72
C VAL A 138 -5.22 -12.17 3.70
N ILE A 139 -4.72 -12.53 2.52
CA ILE A 139 -5.51 -13.06 1.40
C ILE A 139 -5.00 -14.45 1.05
N GLU A 140 -5.90 -15.41 0.90
CA GLU A 140 -5.56 -16.74 0.41
C GLU A 140 -5.19 -16.70 -1.09
N PRO A 141 -4.10 -17.36 -1.53
CA PRO A 141 -3.67 -17.36 -2.93
C PRO A 141 -4.73 -17.79 -3.94
N ASP A 142 -5.62 -18.70 -3.54
CA ASP A 142 -6.66 -19.21 -4.42
C ASP A 142 -7.81 -18.20 -4.60
N GLU A 143 -8.18 -17.48 -3.54
CA GLU A 143 -9.16 -16.38 -3.62
C GLU A 143 -8.61 -15.25 -4.50
N ALA A 144 -7.32 -14.93 -4.35
CA ALA A 144 -6.65 -13.94 -5.18
C ALA A 144 -6.64 -14.35 -6.66
N ALA A 145 -6.29 -15.61 -6.97
CA ALA A 145 -6.22 -16.10 -8.34
C ALA A 145 -7.59 -16.06 -9.04
N GLU A 146 -8.65 -16.46 -8.35
CA GLU A 146 -10.02 -16.45 -8.88
C GLU A 146 -10.46 -15.02 -9.24
N VAL A 147 -10.20 -14.05 -8.36
CA VAL A 147 -10.58 -12.66 -8.63
C VAL A 147 -9.73 -12.03 -9.74
N PHE A 148 -8.43 -12.32 -9.77
CA PHE A 148 -7.55 -11.82 -10.83
C PHE A 148 -7.84 -12.43 -12.20
N ALA A 149 -8.41 -13.65 -12.27
CA ALA A 149 -8.88 -14.22 -13.54
C ALA A 149 -9.95 -13.34 -14.22
N GLY A 150 -10.70 -12.54 -13.46
CA GLY A 150 -11.66 -11.56 -13.97
C GLY A 150 -11.05 -10.22 -14.42
N PHE A 151 -9.73 -10.04 -14.34
CA PHE A 151 -9.07 -8.75 -14.59
C PHE A 151 -9.41 -8.16 -15.96
N ASP A 152 -9.35 -8.96 -17.04
CA ASP A 152 -9.61 -8.45 -18.39
C ASP A 152 -11.04 -7.97 -18.61
N ALA A 153 -12.01 -8.65 -17.98
CA ALA A 153 -13.40 -8.25 -18.02
C ALA A 153 -13.58 -6.89 -17.35
N VAL A 154 -12.98 -6.69 -16.17
CA VAL A 154 -13.02 -5.40 -15.46
C VAL A 154 -12.28 -4.33 -16.27
N TRP A 155 -11.03 -4.59 -16.65
CA TRP A 155 -10.15 -3.64 -17.33
C TRP A 155 -10.75 -3.06 -18.62
N SER A 156 -11.39 -3.92 -19.43
CA SER A 156 -12.00 -3.53 -20.70
C SER A 156 -13.24 -2.65 -20.56
N ASN A 157 -13.90 -2.66 -19.40
CA ASN A 157 -15.07 -1.85 -19.10
C ASN A 157 -14.74 -0.51 -18.41
N LEU A 158 -13.50 -0.33 -17.93
CA LEU A 158 -13.07 0.90 -17.24
C LEU A 158 -12.74 2.02 -18.23
N ILE A 159 -13.17 3.24 -17.90
CA ILE A 159 -12.72 4.43 -18.65
C ILE A 159 -11.25 4.76 -18.32
N PRO A 160 -10.50 5.51 -19.16
CA PRO A 160 -9.07 5.74 -18.96
C PRO A 160 -8.67 6.33 -17.58
N ARG A 161 -9.55 7.14 -16.98
CA ARG A 161 -9.32 7.69 -15.63
C ARG A 161 -9.39 6.61 -14.55
N GLU A 162 -10.26 5.62 -14.71
CA GLU A 162 -10.42 4.52 -13.78
C GLU A 162 -9.32 3.48 -13.96
N GLN A 163 -8.96 3.18 -15.21
CA GLN A 163 -7.77 2.38 -15.54
C GLN A 163 -6.51 2.93 -14.85
N ALA A 164 -6.28 4.25 -14.93
CA ALA A 164 -5.15 4.88 -14.26
C ALA A 164 -5.21 4.76 -12.72
N ARG A 165 -6.41 4.85 -12.12
CA ARG A 165 -6.60 4.66 -10.67
C ARG A 165 -6.32 3.21 -10.27
N LEU A 166 -6.79 2.25 -11.06
CA LEU A 166 -6.55 0.82 -10.84
C LEU A 166 -5.06 0.49 -10.91
N LEU A 167 -4.35 0.95 -11.94
CA LEU A 167 -2.90 0.74 -12.04
C LEU A 167 -2.15 1.39 -10.87
N LYS A 168 -2.55 2.58 -10.42
CA LYS A 168 -1.93 3.25 -9.26
C LYS A 168 -2.15 2.48 -7.95
N LEU A 169 -3.25 1.76 -7.84
CA LEU A 169 -3.57 0.90 -6.71
C LEU A 169 -2.74 -0.40 -6.72
N LEU A 170 -2.51 -0.95 -7.92
CA LEU A 170 -1.82 -2.22 -8.10
C LEU A 170 -0.30 -2.07 -8.06
N ILE A 171 0.20 -1.02 -8.69
CA ILE A 171 1.62 -0.85 -8.98
C ILE A 171 2.25 0.11 -7.98
N GLU A 172 3.36 -0.31 -7.40
CA GLU A 172 4.22 0.55 -6.60
C GLU A 172 5.10 1.41 -7.49
N VAL A 173 5.83 0.75 -8.40
CA VAL A 173 6.79 1.41 -9.29
C VAL A 173 6.99 0.61 -10.57
N VAL A 174 7.25 1.31 -11.67
CA VAL A 174 7.66 0.73 -12.95
C VAL A 174 9.11 1.13 -13.20
N HIS A 175 9.98 0.13 -13.31
CA HIS A 175 11.38 0.31 -13.62
C HIS A 175 11.63 0.02 -15.10
N TYR A 176 12.30 0.95 -15.77
CA TYR A 176 12.79 0.73 -17.12
C TYR A 176 14.32 0.65 -17.10
N ASP A 177 14.86 -0.45 -17.61
CA ASP A 177 16.29 -0.64 -17.81
C ASP A 177 16.65 -0.29 -19.27
N ALA A 178 17.43 0.78 -19.44
CA ALA A 178 17.86 1.25 -20.75
C ALA A 178 18.87 0.32 -21.44
N ALA A 179 19.68 -0.43 -20.68
CA ALA A 179 20.69 -1.32 -21.25
C ALA A 179 20.04 -2.54 -21.90
N ASN A 180 19.06 -3.12 -21.20
CA ASN A 180 18.35 -4.32 -21.64
C ASN A 180 17.03 -4.03 -22.37
N SER A 181 16.61 -2.75 -22.43
CA SER A 181 15.31 -2.33 -22.96
C SER A 181 14.13 -3.09 -22.33
N SER A 182 14.24 -3.41 -21.05
CA SER A 182 13.25 -4.18 -20.29
C SER A 182 12.46 -3.30 -19.35
N VAL A 183 11.19 -3.65 -19.13
CA VAL A 183 10.31 -3.05 -18.13
C VAL A 183 10.06 -4.08 -17.03
N ALA A 184 10.29 -3.68 -15.79
CA ALA A 184 9.92 -4.45 -14.61
C ALA A 184 8.86 -3.68 -13.82
N VAL A 185 7.84 -4.38 -13.32
CA VAL A 185 6.75 -3.80 -12.53
C VAL A 185 6.83 -4.37 -11.13
N THR A 186 6.93 -3.48 -10.15
CA THR A 186 6.84 -3.84 -8.73
C THR A 186 5.41 -3.62 -8.28
N PHE A 187 4.77 -4.67 -7.79
CA PHE A 187 3.40 -4.62 -7.29
C PHE A 187 3.39 -4.23 -5.82
N ARG A 188 2.36 -3.48 -5.42
CA ARG A 188 2.13 -3.23 -3.99
C ARG A 188 1.77 -4.55 -3.32
N PRO A 189 2.29 -4.87 -2.14
CA PRO A 189 1.90 -6.09 -1.45
C PRO A 189 0.40 -6.12 -1.10
N SER A 190 -0.20 -4.95 -0.83
CA SER A 190 -1.65 -4.79 -0.62
C SER A 190 -2.49 -4.66 -1.90
N SER A 191 -1.86 -4.72 -3.08
CA SER A 191 -2.53 -4.52 -4.38
C SER A 191 -3.67 -5.49 -4.61
N ILE A 192 -3.46 -6.76 -4.28
CA ILE A 192 -4.40 -7.84 -4.55
C ILE A 192 -5.68 -7.61 -3.76
N ARG A 193 -5.59 -7.23 -2.49
CA ARG A 193 -6.77 -6.92 -1.67
C ARG A 193 -7.56 -5.76 -2.25
N ALA A 194 -6.85 -4.68 -2.55
CA ALA A 194 -7.48 -3.48 -3.02
C ALA A 194 -8.18 -3.69 -4.38
N PHE A 195 -7.62 -4.58 -5.22
CA PHE A 195 -8.27 -5.07 -6.42
C PHE A 195 -9.51 -5.92 -6.10
N MET A 196 -9.43 -6.85 -5.16
CA MET A 196 -10.56 -7.70 -4.79
C MET A 196 -11.76 -6.91 -4.25
N GLU A 197 -11.52 -5.92 -3.40
CA GLU A 197 -12.58 -5.02 -2.90
C GLU A 197 -13.23 -4.23 -4.04
N ARG A 198 -12.44 -3.82 -5.04
CA ARG A 198 -12.93 -3.14 -6.24
C ARG A 198 -13.84 -4.04 -7.06
N VAL A 199 -13.42 -5.27 -7.34
CA VAL A 199 -14.21 -6.26 -8.11
C VAL A 199 -15.52 -6.58 -7.38
N LYS A 200 -15.47 -6.80 -6.06
CA LYS A 200 -16.66 -7.03 -5.23
C LYS A 200 -17.64 -5.84 -5.28
N THR A 201 -17.14 -4.62 -5.32
CA THR A 201 -17.97 -3.40 -5.42
C THR A 201 -18.61 -3.22 -6.80
N GLU A 202 -17.92 -3.62 -7.88
CA GLU A 202 -18.44 -3.49 -9.25
C GLU A 202 -19.39 -4.64 -9.65
N ALA A 203 -19.32 -5.78 -8.95
CA ALA A 203 -20.22 -6.92 -9.14
C ALA A 203 -21.55 -6.83 -8.36
N ALA A 204 -21.69 -5.86 -7.44
CA ALA A 204 -22.87 -5.63 -6.60
C ALA A 204 -23.78 -4.53 -7.17
#